data_AF-A0A194VC54-F1
#
_entry.id   AF-A0A194VC54-F1
#
_cell.length_a   1.000
_cell.length_b   1.000
_cell.length_c   1.000
_cell.angle_alpha   90.00
_cell.angle_beta   90.00
_cell.angle_gamma   90.00
#
_symmetry.space_group_name_H-M   'P 1'
#
loop_
_entity.id
_entity.type
_entity.pdbx_description
1 polymer ?
#
loop_
_entity_poly.entity_id
_entity_poly.type
_entity_poly.pdbx_seq_one_letter_code
_entity_poly.pdbx_strand_id
1 'polypeptide(L)'
;MASYRRIHLPLSMLLLCFVLFGYVCQLVAADCYWPDGSSAPDMHECYGTAGADGLCCAQGDLCLLNHLCQESGTTKSLYRGACNMPNWTQAGTCPKICAKPNTGSNLTAAQPVGQCDGSPDQYFCNTGNTTQLDCSGHPSGPDVFTLSGCPQEYNTAGGAMVMTALPTCASSTELLGASASSTVTMSWDLGPASSWFMTGSSSEPTATSAANFSAKHTLNPDDKTIW
;
A
#
# COMPACT_ATOMS: atom_id res chain seq x y z
N MET A 1 -6.04 57.12 3.64
CA MET A 1 -6.21 56.93 2.19
C MET A 1 -5.31 55.78 1.77
N ALA A 2 -5.87 54.60 1.49
CA ALA A 2 -5.09 53.42 1.11
C ALA A 2 -4.78 53.48 -0.40
N SER A 3 -3.50 53.55 -0.73
CA SER A 3 -3.02 53.55 -2.12
C SER A 3 -2.99 52.11 -2.63
N TYR A 4 -3.95 51.75 -3.48
CA TYR A 4 -3.95 50.48 -4.20
C TYR A 4 -2.98 50.56 -5.39
N ARG A 5 -1.80 49.95 -5.27
CA ARG A 5 -0.92 49.71 -6.42
C ARG A 5 -1.51 48.58 -7.26
N ARG A 6 -1.85 48.86 -8.52
CA ARG A 6 -2.21 47.83 -9.51
C ARG A 6 -0.96 47.00 -9.82
N ILE A 7 -0.94 45.77 -9.33
CA ILE A 7 0.09 44.79 -9.71
C ILE A 7 -0.33 44.23 -11.07
N HIS A 8 0.32 44.68 -12.14
CA HIS A 8 0.22 44.05 -13.43
C HIS A 8 1.09 42.79 -13.43
N LEU A 9 0.55 41.66 -12.98
CA LEU A 9 1.18 40.38 -13.29
C LEU A 9 1.09 40.18 -14.81
N PRO A 10 2.21 40.00 -15.52
CA PRO A 10 2.15 39.71 -16.94
C PRO A 10 1.43 38.37 -17.14
N LEU A 11 0.51 38.32 -18.12
CA LEU A 11 -0.27 37.12 -18.48
C LEU A 11 0.64 35.88 -18.65
N SER A 12 1.86 36.08 -19.15
CA SER A 12 2.87 35.03 -19.31
C SER A 12 3.31 34.39 -17.99
N MET A 13 3.43 35.15 -16.91
CA MET A 13 3.76 34.63 -15.58
C MET A 13 2.64 33.76 -15.02
N LEU A 14 1.39 34.19 -15.23
CA LEU A 14 0.20 33.48 -14.79
C LEU A 14 0.07 32.12 -15.51
N LEU A 15 0.33 32.11 -16.82
CA LEU A 15 0.30 30.91 -17.65
C LEU A 15 1.43 29.93 -17.28
N LEU A 16 2.65 30.43 -17.01
CA LEU A 16 3.76 29.62 -16.52
C LEU A 16 3.42 28.97 -15.16
N CYS A 17 2.84 29.71 -14.23
CA CYS A 17 2.43 29.19 -12.93
C CYS A 17 1.40 28.07 -13.06
N PHE A 18 0.42 28.18 -13.97
CA PHE A 18 -0.55 27.12 -14.20
C PHE A 18 0.08 25.84 -14.76
N VAL A 19 1.03 25.95 -15.69
CA VAL A 19 1.75 24.79 -16.24
C VAL A 19 2.59 24.11 -15.16
N LEU A 20 3.33 24.90 -14.36
CA LEU A 20 4.10 24.38 -13.23
C LEU A 20 3.21 23.72 -12.19
N PHE A 21 2.08 24.34 -11.83
CA PHE A 21 1.14 23.78 -10.87
C PHE A 21 0.53 22.46 -11.36
N GLY A 22 0.13 22.39 -12.64
CA GLY A 22 -0.36 21.16 -13.25
C GLY A 22 0.70 20.04 -13.25
N TYR A 23 1.96 20.37 -13.55
CA TYR A 23 3.06 19.42 -13.51
C TYR A 23 3.34 18.93 -12.08
N VAL A 24 3.43 19.84 -11.11
CA VAL A 24 3.67 19.49 -9.71
C VAL A 24 2.53 18.62 -9.16
N CYS A 25 1.27 18.89 -9.51
CA CYS A 25 0.14 18.05 -9.09
C CYS A 25 0.21 16.61 -9.63
N GLN A 26 0.93 16.35 -10.73
CA GLN A 26 1.13 14.99 -11.24
C GLN A 26 2.22 14.21 -10.49
N LEU A 27 3.11 14.88 -9.75
CA LEU A 27 4.18 14.21 -8.99
C LEU A 27 3.77 13.76 -7.58
N VAL A 28 2.54 14.06 -7.13
CA VAL A 28 2.14 13.87 -5.71
C VAL A 28 1.10 12.75 -5.51
N ALA A 29 0.64 12.08 -6.57
CA ALA A 29 -0.07 10.83 -6.39
C ALA A 29 0.97 9.75 -6.07
N ALA A 30 0.88 9.13 -4.89
CA ALA A 30 1.61 7.90 -4.64
C ALA A 30 1.08 6.86 -5.63
N ASP A 31 1.90 6.54 -6.63
CA ASP A 31 1.54 5.55 -7.63
C ASP A 31 1.54 4.18 -6.95
N CYS A 32 0.38 3.53 -6.95
CA CYS A 32 0.24 2.15 -6.54
C CYS A 32 0.47 1.23 -7.75
N TYR A 33 1.05 0.07 -7.49
CA TYR A 33 1.43 -0.91 -8.50
C TYR A 33 1.02 -2.32 -8.09
N TRP A 34 0.60 -3.09 -9.07
CA TRP A 34 0.33 -4.51 -8.93
C TRP A 34 1.62 -5.34 -8.91
N PRO A 35 1.59 -6.62 -8.47
CA PRO A 35 2.77 -7.48 -8.40
C PRO A 35 3.55 -7.64 -9.70
N ASP A 36 2.89 -7.51 -10.86
CA ASP A 36 3.54 -7.53 -12.17
C ASP A 36 4.25 -6.22 -12.53
N GLY A 37 4.13 -5.19 -11.69
CA GLY A 37 4.68 -3.85 -11.89
C GLY A 37 3.76 -2.91 -12.67
N SER A 38 2.57 -3.35 -13.10
CA SER A 38 1.59 -2.49 -13.75
C SER A 38 0.96 -1.51 -12.76
N SER A 39 0.50 -0.36 -13.25
CA SER A 39 -0.11 0.68 -12.41
C SER A 39 -1.50 0.27 -11.92
N ALA A 40 -1.81 0.64 -10.68
CA ALA A 40 -3.07 0.42 -9.98
C ALA A 40 -3.73 1.78 -9.66
N PRO A 41 -4.33 2.46 -10.66
CA PRO A 41 -4.81 3.85 -10.51
C PRO A 41 -6.04 4.00 -9.61
N ASP A 42 -6.73 2.91 -9.32
CA ASP A 42 -7.89 2.80 -8.43
C ASP A 42 -7.49 2.50 -6.97
N MET A 43 -6.20 2.27 -6.72
CA MET A 43 -5.65 1.95 -5.41
C MET A 43 -5.03 3.21 -4.80
N HIS A 44 -5.26 3.37 -3.50
CA HIS A 44 -4.75 4.49 -2.72
C HIS A 44 -3.88 3.99 -1.59
N GLU A 45 -2.82 4.73 -1.33
CA GLU A 45 -1.88 4.41 -0.27
C GLU A 45 -2.54 4.43 1.12
N CYS A 46 -2.15 3.46 1.92
CA CYS A 46 -2.42 3.39 3.34
C CYS A 46 -1.32 4.13 4.09
N TYR A 47 -1.74 5.04 4.98
CA TYR A 47 -0.82 5.81 5.81
C TYR A 47 -0.82 5.28 7.24
N GLY A 48 0.35 4.92 7.76
CA GLY A 48 0.55 4.62 9.18
C GLY A 48 1.11 5.82 9.94
N THR A 49 1.53 5.60 11.20
CA THR A 49 2.16 6.64 12.05
C THR A 49 3.45 7.21 11.49
N ALA A 50 4.18 6.40 10.71
CA ALA A 50 5.46 6.77 10.13
C ALA A 50 5.33 7.27 8.68
N GLY A 51 4.11 7.48 8.20
CA GLY A 51 3.79 7.82 6.81
C GLY A 51 3.33 6.62 6.01
N ALA A 52 3.50 6.71 4.69
CA ALA A 52 3.29 5.66 3.72
C ALA A 52 3.91 4.33 4.17
N ASP A 53 3.09 3.33 4.47
CA ASP A 53 3.60 2.02 4.87
C ASP A 53 3.79 1.09 3.68
N GLY A 54 3.43 1.52 2.47
CA GLY A 54 3.60 0.78 1.23
C GLY A 54 2.44 -0.13 0.84
N LEU A 55 1.44 -0.33 1.69
CA LEU A 55 0.19 -0.98 1.29
C LEU A 55 -0.68 0.02 0.54
N CYS A 56 -1.35 -0.43 -0.53
CA CYS A 56 -2.41 0.34 -1.18
C CYS A 56 -3.72 -0.46 -1.24
N CYS A 57 -4.83 0.16 -0.83
CA CYS A 57 -6.17 -0.42 -0.89
C CYS A 57 -7.12 0.44 -1.72
N ALA A 58 -8.28 -0.10 -2.10
CA ALA A 58 -9.27 0.68 -2.83
C ALA A 58 -9.76 1.86 -1.98
N GLN A 59 -10.19 2.95 -2.61
CA GLN A 59 -10.60 4.13 -1.88
C GLN A 59 -11.73 3.83 -0.89
N GLY A 60 -11.56 4.20 0.38
CA GLY A 60 -12.55 3.99 1.43
C GLY A 60 -12.48 2.62 2.12
N ASP A 61 -11.64 1.71 1.65
CA ASP A 61 -11.42 0.41 2.30
C ASP A 61 -10.45 0.50 3.47
N LEU A 62 -10.53 -0.49 4.35
CA LEU A 62 -9.76 -0.52 5.58
C LEU A 62 -8.38 -1.12 5.32
N CYS A 63 -7.36 -0.44 5.82
CA CYS A 63 -5.99 -0.91 5.85
C CYS A 63 -5.75 -1.65 7.18
N LEU A 64 -5.33 -2.92 7.11
CA LEU A 64 -5.19 -3.78 8.28
C LEU A 64 -3.72 -4.04 8.65
N LEU A 65 -3.44 -4.19 9.95
CA LEU A 65 -2.09 -4.43 10.48
C LEU A 65 -1.43 -5.73 10.00
N ASN A 66 -2.22 -6.67 9.47
CA ASN A 66 -1.73 -7.89 8.83
C ASN A 66 -1.38 -7.69 7.34
N HIS A 67 -1.26 -6.44 6.88
CA HIS A 67 -0.97 -6.05 5.50
C HIS A 67 -2.01 -6.52 4.46
N LEU A 68 -3.26 -6.66 4.89
CA LEU A 68 -4.40 -6.88 4.01
C LEU A 68 -5.27 -5.63 3.92
N CYS A 69 -6.05 -5.59 2.85
CA CYS A 69 -7.15 -4.66 2.70
C CYS A 69 -8.46 -5.36 3.04
N GLN A 70 -9.42 -4.59 3.54
CA GLN A 70 -10.75 -5.08 3.83
C GLN A 70 -11.79 -4.16 3.22
N GLU A 71 -12.70 -4.74 2.44
CA GLU A 71 -13.83 -4.01 1.86
C GLU A 71 -14.63 -3.30 2.96
N SER A 72 -14.86 -2.01 2.76
CA SER A 72 -15.82 -1.26 3.55
C SER A 72 -17.25 -1.79 3.28
N GLY A 73 -18.14 -1.75 4.30
CA GLY A 73 -19.51 -2.25 4.18
C GLY A 73 -19.78 -3.59 4.86
N THR A 74 -20.74 -4.35 4.34
CA THR A 74 -21.33 -5.54 5.00
C THR A 74 -20.61 -6.85 4.70
N THR A 75 -19.98 -6.98 3.53
CA THR A 75 -19.27 -8.19 3.10
C THR A 75 -17.99 -8.38 3.88
N LYS A 76 -17.29 -7.28 4.21
CA LYS A 76 -16.08 -7.27 5.03
C LYS A 76 -15.00 -8.21 4.48
N SER A 77 -14.99 -8.42 3.16
CA SER A 77 -14.10 -9.34 2.45
C SER A 77 -12.65 -8.87 2.54
N LEU A 78 -11.73 -9.81 2.73
CA LEU A 78 -10.30 -9.55 2.74
C LEU A 78 -9.70 -9.70 1.35
N TYR A 79 -8.73 -8.85 1.02
CA TYR A 79 -7.97 -8.98 -0.21
C TYR A 79 -6.55 -8.43 -0.08
N ARG A 80 -5.64 -8.96 -0.90
CA ARG A 80 -4.33 -8.38 -1.14
C ARG A 80 -4.49 -7.18 -2.07
N GLY A 81 -4.17 -6.00 -1.55
CA GLY A 81 -4.15 -4.74 -2.31
C GLY A 81 -2.94 -4.57 -3.21
N ALA A 82 -2.74 -3.35 -3.72
CA ALA A 82 -1.55 -2.96 -4.46
C ALA A 82 -0.42 -2.52 -3.51
N CYS A 83 0.68 -2.02 -4.07
CA CYS A 83 1.80 -1.51 -3.30
C CYS A 83 2.38 -0.23 -3.91
N ASN A 84 2.92 0.67 -3.09
CA ASN A 84 3.48 1.96 -3.54
C ASN A 84 4.83 1.85 -4.26
N MET A 85 5.34 0.64 -4.48
CA MET A 85 6.57 0.40 -5.22
C MET A 85 6.34 -0.55 -6.40
N PRO A 86 6.84 -0.21 -7.60
CA PRO A 86 6.67 -1.05 -8.78
C PRO A 86 7.41 -2.37 -8.65
N ASN A 87 8.51 -2.38 -7.89
CA ASN A 87 9.25 -3.60 -7.59
C ASN A 87 8.88 -4.16 -6.22
N TRP A 88 7.90 -5.06 -6.21
CA TRP A 88 7.39 -5.75 -5.01
C TRP A 88 8.45 -6.53 -4.23
N THR A 89 9.54 -6.95 -4.88
CA THR A 89 10.61 -7.70 -4.20
C THR A 89 11.48 -6.81 -3.32
N GLN A 90 11.54 -5.51 -3.61
CA GLN A 90 12.37 -4.53 -2.91
C GLN A 90 11.61 -3.84 -1.77
N ALA A 91 10.29 -3.97 -1.75
CA ALA A 91 9.47 -3.44 -0.68
C ALA A 91 9.44 -4.38 0.52
N GLY A 92 9.92 -3.90 1.65
CA GLY A 92 9.78 -4.60 2.93
C GLY A 92 8.33 -4.78 3.36
N THR A 93 7.44 -3.92 2.87
CA THR A 93 6.06 -3.78 3.35
C THR A 93 4.98 -4.14 2.33
N CYS A 94 5.34 -4.41 1.06
CA CYS A 94 4.36 -4.97 0.12
C CYS A 94 3.92 -6.36 0.62
N PRO A 95 2.61 -6.67 0.58
CA PRO A 95 2.12 -7.98 0.99
C PRO A 95 2.59 -9.09 0.02
N LYS A 96 3.52 -9.94 0.44
CA LYS A 96 4.07 -11.01 -0.42
C LYS A 96 3.14 -12.21 -0.63
N ILE A 97 2.01 -12.22 0.06
CA ILE A 97 0.96 -13.24 -0.05
C ILE A 97 0.28 -13.13 -1.41
N CYS A 98 -0.10 -14.26 -2.02
CA CYS A 98 -0.82 -14.30 -3.30
C CYS A 98 -0.24 -13.41 -4.42
N ALA A 99 1.09 -13.29 -4.47
CA ALA A 99 1.81 -12.41 -5.40
C ALA A 99 2.72 -13.19 -6.37
N LYS A 100 2.59 -14.53 -6.41
CA LYS A 100 3.42 -15.40 -7.27
C LYS A 100 2.65 -15.76 -8.55
N PRO A 101 3.31 -15.84 -9.71
CA PRO A 101 2.63 -16.19 -10.97
C PRO A 101 2.12 -17.64 -11.02
N ASN A 102 2.73 -18.55 -10.25
CA ASN A 102 2.44 -19.99 -10.33
C ASN A 102 1.34 -20.46 -9.37
N THR A 103 0.63 -19.54 -8.71
CA THR A 103 -0.41 -19.83 -7.70
C THR A 103 -1.83 -19.56 -8.20
N GLY A 104 -1.98 -19.24 -9.48
CA GLY A 104 -3.27 -18.78 -10.03
C GLY A 104 -3.74 -17.44 -9.46
N SER A 105 -2.87 -16.73 -8.72
CA SER A 105 -3.18 -15.43 -8.16
C SER A 105 -3.24 -14.35 -9.24
N ASN A 106 -4.11 -13.37 -9.04
CA ASN A 106 -4.24 -12.21 -9.89
C ASN A 106 -3.10 -11.22 -9.58
N LEU A 107 -2.18 -11.10 -10.53
CA LEU A 107 -1.00 -10.22 -10.44
C LEU A 107 -1.24 -8.82 -11.01
N THR A 108 -2.42 -8.55 -11.57
CA THR A 108 -2.75 -7.28 -12.27
C THR A 108 -3.98 -6.60 -11.68
N ALA A 109 -4.49 -7.08 -10.55
CA ALA A 109 -5.64 -6.54 -9.84
C ALA A 109 -5.61 -6.93 -8.35
N ALA A 110 -6.61 -6.49 -7.61
CA ALA A 110 -6.86 -6.96 -6.24
C ALA A 110 -7.03 -8.48 -6.23
N GLN A 111 -6.43 -9.14 -5.25
CA GLN A 111 -6.49 -10.59 -5.11
C GLN A 111 -7.29 -10.96 -3.85
N PRO A 112 -8.51 -11.51 -3.98
CA PRO A 112 -9.31 -11.92 -2.85
C PRO A 112 -8.60 -12.95 -1.96
N VAL A 113 -8.79 -12.84 -0.65
CA VAL A 113 -8.23 -13.74 0.36
C VAL A 113 -9.37 -14.33 1.17
N GLY A 114 -9.44 -15.65 1.21
CA GLY A 114 -10.39 -16.39 2.04
C GLY A 114 -9.76 -16.80 3.38
N GLN A 115 -10.57 -16.91 4.42
CA GLN A 115 -10.18 -17.55 5.68
C GLN A 115 -10.51 -19.04 5.60
N CYS A 116 -9.61 -19.87 6.12
CA CYS A 116 -9.80 -21.32 6.16
C CYS A 116 -10.89 -21.71 7.18
N ASP A 117 -11.67 -22.73 6.83
CA ASP A 117 -12.64 -23.29 7.78
C ASP A 117 -11.95 -23.94 8.97
N GLY A 118 -12.45 -23.67 10.16
CA GLY A 118 -11.95 -24.28 11.40
C GLY A 118 -10.53 -23.84 11.82
N SER A 119 -9.88 -22.98 11.02
CA SER A 119 -8.52 -22.49 11.27
C SER A 119 -8.49 -20.96 11.19
N PRO A 120 -8.76 -20.24 12.29
CA PRO A 120 -8.92 -18.78 12.26
C PRO A 120 -7.66 -18.03 11.82
N ASP A 121 -6.48 -18.64 11.98
CA ASP A 121 -5.20 -18.02 11.66
C ASP A 121 -4.67 -18.42 10.27
N GLN A 122 -5.41 -19.25 9.53
CA GLN A 122 -5.04 -19.70 8.19
C GLN A 122 -5.93 -19.05 7.14
N TYR A 123 -5.29 -18.68 6.04
CA TYR A 123 -5.89 -17.97 4.92
C TYR A 123 -5.45 -18.61 3.62
N PHE A 124 -6.22 -18.35 2.57
CA PHE A 124 -5.89 -18.83 1.23
C PHE A 124 -6.13 -17.78 0.14
N CYS A 125 -5.39 -17.90 -0.95
CA CYS A 125 -5.58 -17.10 -2.15
C CYS A 125 -6.84 -17.56 -2.88
N ASN A 126 -7.91 -16.77 -2.86
CA ASN A 126 -9.15 -17.14 -3.53
C ASN A 126 -9.06 -16.81 -5.03
N THR A 127 -8.88 -17.84 -5.86
CA THR A 127 -8.74 -17.75 -7.32
C THR A 127 -10.09 -17.79 -8.06
N GLY A 128 -11.20 -17.56 -7.35
CA GLY A 128 -12.56 -17.46 -7.90
C GLY A 128 -13.36 -18.77 -7.93
N ASN A 129 -12.69 -19.91 -7.81
CA ASN A 129 -13.35 -21.23 -7.80
C ASN A 129 -13.60 -21.80 -6.39
N THR A 130 -13.06 -21.16 -5.35
CA THR A 130 -13.07 -21.71 -3.99
C THR A 130 -13.54 -20.63 -3.01
N THR A 131 -14.80 -20.69 -2.58
CA THR A 131 -15.33 -19.81 -1.53
C THR A 131 -15.05 -20.34 -0.12
N GLN A 132 -14.71 -21.62 -0.01
CA GLN A 132 -14.55 -22.32 1.25
C GLN A 132 -13.50 -23.42 1.07
N LEU A 133 -12.45 -23.39 1.91
CA LEU A 133 -11.36 -24.34 1.86
C LEU A 133 -11.10 -24.88 3.27
N ASP A 134 -11.20 -26.20 3.42
CA ASP A 134 -10.73 -26.89 4.63
C ASP A 134 -9.21 -27.05 4.53
N CYS A 135 -8.51 -26.19 5.28
CA CYS A 135 -7.05 -26.17 5.32
C CYS A 135 -6.48 -27.23 6.29
N SER A 136 -7.32 -27.93 7.06
CA SER A 136 -6.89 -28.96 8.02
C SER A 136 -6.20 -30.16 7.34
N GLY A 137 -6.53 -30.42 6.07
CA GLY A 137 -5.96 -31.50 5.27
C GLY A 137 -4.94 -31.06 4.21
N HIS A 138 -4.74 -29.76 4.02
CA HIS A 138 -3.80 -29.24 3.01
C HIS A 138 -2.51 -28.78 3.71
N PRO A 139 -1.39 -29.51 3.57
CA PRO A 139 -0.11 -29.00 4.06
C PRO A 139 0.16 -27.66 3.36
N SER A 140 0.57 -26.64 4.13
CA SER A 140 0.84 -25.26 3.69
C SER A 140 1.31 -25.20 2.23
N GLY A 141 0.33 -25.09 1.33
CA GLY A 141 0.56 -25.05 -0.10
C GLY A 141 1.05 -23.66 -0.47
N PRO A 142 1.39 -23.42 -1.74
CA PRO A 142 1.73 -22.07 -2.17
C PRO A 142 0.53 -21.11 -2.05
N ASP A 143 -0.68 -21.64 -1.85
CA ASP A 143 -1.94 -20.91 -1.76
C ASP A 143 -2.49 -20.79 -0.34
N VAL A 144 -1.96 -21.51 0.65
CA VAL A 144 -2.39 -21.46 2.06
C VAL A 144 -1.28 -20.87 2.91
N PHE A 145 -1.60 -19.85 3.71
CA PHE A 145 -0.64 -19.11 4.50
C PHE A 145 -1.21 -18.69 5.85
N THR A 146 -0.32 -18.35 6.77
CA THR A 146 -0.64 -17.67 8.02
C THR A 146 -0.29 -16.20 7.90
N LEU A 147 -1.11 -15.34 8.47
CA LEU A 147 -0.84 -13.91 8.50
C LEU A 147 0.01 -13.57 9.72
N SER A 148 1.06 -12.79 9.50
CA SER A 148 1.73 -12.06 10.58
C SER A 148 0.93 -10.80 10.89
N GLY A 149 0.67 -10.53 12.17
CA GLY A 149 -0.13 -9.38 12.59
C GLY A 149 -1.59 -9.75 12.84
N CYS A 150 -2.43 -8.75 13.11
CA CYS A 150 -3.83 -8.92 13.46
C CYS A 150 -4.75 -8.20 12.45
N PRO A 151 -6.01 -8.63 12.33
CA PRO A 151 -6.98 -8.00 11.43
C PRO A 151 -7.57 -6.70 12.04
N GLN A 152 -6.73 -5.90 12.71
CA GLN A 152 -7.14 -4.59 13.21
C GLN A 152 -6.88 -3.53 12.16
N GLU A 153 -7.88 -2.69 11.93
CA GLU A 153 -7.76 -1.48 11.13
C GLU A 153 -6.79 -0.50 11.79
N TYR A 154 -5.89 0.08 11.00
CA TYR A 154 -5.08 1.22 11.41
C TYR A 154 -5.36 2.49 10.60
N ASN A 155 -5.95 2.36 9.40
CA ASN A 155 -6.34 3.50 8.57
C ASN A 155 -7.38 3.10 7.51
N THR A 156 -7.94 4.09 6.82
CA THR A 156 -8.77 3.97 5.62
C THR A 156 -8.00 4.49 4.41
N ALA A 157 -7.94 3.72 3.33
CA ALA A 157 -7.22 4.11 2.12
C ALA A 157 -7.84 5.34 1.43
N GLY A 158 -6.98 6.27 1.02
CA GLY A 158 -7.40 7.58 0.51
C GLY A 158 -7.98 8.53 1.57
N GLY A 159 -7.94 8.14 2.85
CA GLY A 159 -8.26 9.00 3.99
C GLY A 159 -7.14 10.01 4.28
N ALA A 160 -7.44 10.99 5.14
CA ALA A 160 -6.42 11.89 5.64
C ALA A 160 -5.40 11.11 6.48
N MET A 161 -4.11 11.47 6.38
CA MET A 161 -3.08 10.87 7.24
C MET A 161 -3.43 11.14 8.71
N VAL A 162 -3.62 10.09 9.49
CA VAL A 162 -3.87 10.24 10.93
C VAL A 162 -2.57 9.96 11.67
N MET A 163 -2.05 10.94 12.41
CA MET A 163 -0.84 10.79 13.23
C MET A 163 -1.09 10.04 14.56
N THR A 164 -2.14 9.23 14.64
CA THR A 164 -2.42 8.39 15.82
C THR A 164 -1.53 7.17 15.84
N ALA A 165 -1.04 6.81 17.03
CA ALA A 165 -0.28 5.58 17.26
C ALA A 165 -0.96 4.36 16.61
N LEU A 166 -0.16 3.52 15.93
CA LEU A 166 -0.65 2.27 15.36
C LEU A 166 -1.26 1.43 16.49
N PRO A 167 -2.45 0.83 16.26
CA PRO A 167 -2.98 -0.10 17.23
C PRO A 167 -1.97 -1.23 17.47
N THR A 168 -1.84 -1.68 18.72
CA THR A 168 -1.05 -2.87 19.02
C THR A 168 -1.98 -4.06 18.94
N CYS A 169 -1.57 -5.11 18.23
CA CYS A 169 -2.29 -6.37 18.24
C CYS A 169 -2.40 -6.87 19.67
N ALA A 170 -3.62 -6.91 20.20
CA ALA A 170 -3.88 -7.58 21.46
C ALA A 170 -3.57 -9.07 21.24
N SER A 171 -2.46 -9.55 21.80
CA SER A 171 -2.20 -10.99 21.87
C SER A 171 -3.39 -11.61 22.58
N SER A 172 -4.05 -12.58 21.93
CA SER A 172 -5.21 -13.30 22.45
C SER A 172 -4.87 -14.22 23.63
N THR A 173 -3.81 -13.89 24.37
CA THR A 173 -3.45 -14.57 25.61
C THR A 173 -4.26 -13.96 26.73
N GLU A 174 -5.20 -14.76 27.23
CA GLU A 174 -5.99 -14.57 28.45
C GLU A 174 -7.29 -13.77 28.31
N LEU A 175 -8.41 -14.49 28.39
CA LEU A 175 -9.50 -14.14 29.31
C LEU A 175 -10.42 -15.34 29.55
N LEU A 176 -10.04 -16.18 30.53
CA LEU A 176 -11.02 -16.69 31.48
C LEU A 176 -11.18 -15.61 32.57
N GLY A 177 -12.15 -14.72 32.37
CA GLY A 177 -12.81 -13.98 33.46
C GLY A 177 -12.14 -12.72 34.01
N ALA A 178 -12.49 -11.56 33.44
CA ALA A 178 -12.66 -10.30 34.17
C ALA A 178 -13.29 -9.25 33.23
N SER A 179 -14.56 -8.92 33.45
CA SER A 179 -15.18 -7.73 32.89
C SER A 179 -14.63 -6.49 33.59
N ALA A 180 -13.86 -5.67 32.89
CA ALA A 180 -13.57 -4.31 33.31
C ALA A 180 -13.69 -3.37 32.10
N SER A 181 -14.71 -2.52 32.12
CA SER A 181 -14.85 -1.37 31.23
C SER A 181 -13.72 -0.39 31.55
N SER A 182 -12.77 -0.21 30.64
CA SER A 182 -11.69 0.75 30.81
C SER A 182 -11.81 1.84 29.75
N THR A 183 -12.23 3.02 30.18
CA THR A 183 -12.13 4.26 29.42
C THR A 183 -10.66 4.68 29.41
N VAL A 184 -9.97 4.42 28.30
CA VAL A 184 -8.57 4.85 28.14
C VAL A 184 -8.55 6.37 27.93
N THR A 185 -8.11 7.10 28.96
CA THR A 185 -7.82 8.52 28.88
C THR A 185 -6.39 8.67 28.40
N MET A 186 -6.19 9.08 27.14
CA MET A 186 -4.84 9.32 26.63
C MET A 186 -4.30 10.66 27.15
N SER A 187 -3.24 10.61 27.95
CA SER A 187 -2.49 11.78 28.40
C SER A 187 -1.34 12.01 27.40
N TRP A 188 -1.37 13.16 26.74
CA TRP A 188 -0.31 13.57 25.82
C TRP A 188 0.75 14.31 26.62
N ASP A 189 1.80 13.60 27.04
CA ASP A 189 2.99 14.22 27.62
C ASP A 189 3.88 14.72 26.47
N LEU A 190 3.76 16.01 26.17
CA LEU A 190 4.59 16.70 25.17
C LEU A 190 5.99 16.92 25.78
N GLY A 191 6.87 15.94 25.57
CA GLY A 191 8.30 16.08 25.87
C GLY A 191 8.93 17.29 25.17
N PRO A 192 10.03 17.84 25.71
CA PRO A 192 10.58 19.13 25.28
C PRO A 192 11.07 19.10 23.84
N ALA A 193 10.70 20.14 23.10
CA ALA A 193 11.06 20.37 21.71
C ALA A 193 12.59 20.29 21.51
N SER A 194 13.05 19.35 20.70
CA SER A 194 14.44 19.27 20.27
C SER A 194 14.66 20.21 19.09
N SER A 195 15.45 21.26 19.32
CA SER A 195 15.93 22.19 18.31
C SER A 195 17.02 21.54 17.46
N TRP A 196 16.70 21.14 16.24
CA TRP A 196 17.70 20.69 15.26
C TRP A 196 18.08 21.86 14.34
N PHE A 197 19.35 22.23 14.42
CA PHE A 197 20.01 23.21 13.57
C PHE A 197 20.06 22.70 12.13
N MET A 198 19.56 23.49 11.18
CA MET A 198 19.88 23.34 9.77
C MET A 198 21.29 23.88 9.52
N THR A 199 22.22 23.00 9.16
CA THR A 199 23.50 23.38 8.55
C THR A 199 23.45 22.92 7.10
N GLY A 200 23.37 23.88 6.19
CA GLY A 200 23.41 23.64 4.76
C GLY A 200 24.81 23.26 4.30
N SER A 201 24.88 22.26 3.42
CA SER A 201 26.03 22.00 2.58
C SER A 201 25.54 21.72 1.17
N SER A 202 25.75 22.72 0.31
CA SER A 202 25.64 22.67 -1.14
C SER A 202 26.70 21.71 -1.68
N SER A 203 26.27 20.66 -2.37
CA SER A 203 27.14 19.88 -3.25
C SER A 203 26.37 19.54 -4.53
N GLU A 204 26.78 20.25 -5.58
CA GLU A 204 26.49 20.11 -6.99
C GLU A 204 26.85 18.71 -7.51
N PRO A 205 25.94 17.97 -8.18
CA PRO A 205 26.34 16.78 -8.91
C PRO A 205 26.56 17.09 -10.39
N THR A 206 27.81 16.82 -10.79
CA THR A 206 28.35 16.79 -12.13
C THR A 206 27.56 15.87 -13.07
N ALA A 207 27.19 16.41 -14.24
CA ALA A 207 26.62 15.66 -15.34
C ALA A 207 27.61 14.59 -15.86
N THR A 208 27.19 13.33 -15.91
CA THR A 208 27.95 12.28 -16.61
C THR A 208 27.07 11.56 -17.63
N SER A 209 27.47 11.79 -18.88
CA SER A 209 27.30 11.05 -20.14
C SER A 209 26.45 9.78 -20.21
N ALA A 210 25.71 9.74 -21.33
CA ALA A 210 25.00 8.64 -21.96
C ALA A 210 25.72 7.28 -22.00
N ALA A 211 24.93 6.22 -21.83
CA ALA A 211 25.23 4.88 -22.34
C ALA A 211 24.02 4.37 -23.14
N ASN A 212 24.28 4.07 -24.41
CA ASN A 212 23.42 3.36 -25.36
C ASN A 212 22.94 2.03 -24.77
N PHE A 213 21.63 1.81 -24.72
CA PHE A 213 21.05 0.46 -24.66
C PHE A 213 20.48 0.11 -26.04
N SER A 214 21.27 -0.68 -26.78
CA SER A 214 20.83 -1.42 -27.96
C SER A 214 20.65 -2.87 -27.52
N ALA A 215 19.41 -3.34 -27.39
CA ALA A 215 19.10 -4.74 -27.18
C ALA A 215 18.09 -5.21 -28.22
N LYS A 216 18.69 -5.80 -29.24
CA LYS A 216 18.19 -6.61 -30.35
C LYS A 216 16.98 -7.48 -29.99
N HIS A 217 15.83 -7.15 -30.58
CA HIS A 217 14.64 -7.99 -30.62
C HIS A 217 14.91 -9.17 -31.58
N THR A 218 15.03 -10.39 -31.04
CA THR A 218 15.13 -11.61 -31.85
C THR A 218 13.77 -12.30 -31.80
N LEU A 219 12.98 -12.11 -32.86
CA LEU A 219 11.79 -12.90 -33.15
C LEU A 219 12.25 -14.30 -33.55
N ASN A 220 11.84 -15.33 -32.80
CA ASN A 220 11.96 -16.72 -33.20
C ASN A 220 10.60 -17.19 -33.74
N PRO A 221 10.47 -17.48 -35.05
CA PRO A 221 9.21 -17.97 -35.62
C PRO A 221 9.38 -19.45 -36.00
N ASP A 222 9.38 -20.36 -35.04
CA ASP A 222 9.28 -21.80 -35.33
C ASP A 222 8.80 -22.54 -34.07
N ASP A 223 7.48 -22.75 -33.97
CA ASP A 223 7.00 -24.02 -33.44
C ASP A 223 5.70 -24.44 -34.14
N LYS A 224 5.87 -25.37 -35.07
CA LYS A 224 4.85 -26.16 -35.74
C LYS A 224 5.19 -27.62 -35.46
N THR A 225 4.44 -28.33 -34.64
CA THR A 225 4.20 -29.80 -34.78
C THR A 225 3.00 -30.15 -33.88
N ILE A 226 1.80 -30.46 -34.40
CA ILE A 226 1.32 -31.80 -34.82
C ILE A 226 1.60 -32.86 -33.74
N TRP A 227 0.59 -33.23 -32.94
CA TRP A 227 -0.22 -34.46 -33.02
C TRP A 227 -1.52 -34.26 -32.23
#